data_AF-A0A7S3VBF2-F1
#
_entry.id   AF-A0A7S3VBF2-F1
#
_cell.length_a   1.000
_cell.length_b   1.000
_cell.length_c   1.000
_cell.angle_alpha   90.00
_cell.angle_beta   90.00
_cell.angle_gamma   90.00
#
_symmetry.space_group_name_H-M   'P 1'
#
loop_
_entity.id
_entity.type
_entity.pdbx_description
1 polymer ?
#
loop_
_entity_poly.entity_id
_entity_poly.type
_entity_poly.pdbx_seq_one_letter_code
_entity_poly.pdbx_strand_id
1 'polypeptide(L)'
;MNFNFNLPPVVQRSISHLTHKNALNILALCIIFMTSLELEINPDWPEWMQPEWLRGKGVEFGNFETIITPTDFTFIISDVVFLFEIIYGFVQLLPHYSKTELVQEGVSYWFFAAAIADLLSSAFFEMEMESPWMSLLSTLLIGAVSAFMLKILIQQSSSSSGAGDTGGTGTTAGTSSSSGTSAGRGGVKTHTPEEYWLLRFPFNLHAGWAISIFMLSLNNTFVVGGVGPVVQAFIGAFSLIAIGGITAKMLFFNGGKPNYVIPFILSLFTLGSAFSFREPGMEDNLAGWVIVSLMLLTVVVSLSMGGASVYFLYHNELKDDSIDNDNNSDQFKDNVGKRGTTDTRIDGDVGVGVASGDYKGGKMDKESASSDGPTMV
;
A
#
# COMPACT_ATOMS: atom_id res chain seq x y z
N MET A 1 24.14 14.72 -2.76
CA MET A 1 25.45 14.12 -3.12
C MET A 1 25.58 14.16 -4.63
N ASN A 2 26.74 14.51 -5.19
CA ASN A 2 26.95 14.56 -6.64
C ASN A 2 27.66 13.28 -7.11
N PHE A 3 26.89 12.24 -7.43
CA PHE A 3 27.43 11.00 -7.98
C PHE A 3 27.76 11.16 -9.46
N ASN A 4 29.04 11.34 -9.78
CA ASN A 4 29.51 11.64 -11.13
C ASN A 4 29.79 10.36 -11.95
N PHE A 5 28.75 9.54 -12.15
CA PHE A 5 28.85 8.34 -12.99
C PHE A 5 28.82 8.71 -14.49
N ASN A 6 29.74 8.13 -15.27
CA ASN A 6 29.88 8.39 -16.71
C ASN A 6 28.85 7.60 -17.55
N LEU A 7 27.57 7.86 -17.28
CA LEU A 7 26.42 7.15 -17.86
C LEU A 7 25.98 7.75 -19.21
N PRO A 8 25.29 6.98 -20.07
CA PRO A 8 24.72 7.50 -21.31
C PRO A 8 23.81 8.73 -21.06
N PRO A 9 23.83 9.78 -21.90
CA PRO A 9 23.09 11.02 -21.64
C PRO A 9 21.57 10.86 -21.44
N VAL A 10 20.97 9.81 -22.01
CA VAL A 10 19.56 9.44 -21.78
C VAL A 10 19.33 9.05 -20.32
N VAL A 11 20.18 8.16 -19.79
CA VAL A 11 20.13 7.70 -18.39
C VAL A 11 20.43 8.85 -17.43
N GLN A 12 21.44 9.67 -17.75
CA GLN A 12 21.80 10.83 -16.94
C GLN A 12 20.65 11.85 -16.85
N ARG A 13 19.89 12.06 -17.93
CA ARG A 13 18.68 12.91 -17.92
C ARG A 13 17.58 12.33 -17.03
N SER A 14 17.29 11.04 -17.10
CA SER A 14 16.32 10.39 -16.21
C SER A 14 16.71 10.49 -14.73
N ILE A 15 17.99 10.21 -14.41
CA ILE A 15 18.51 10.29 -13.03
C ILE A 15 18.42 11.72 -12.48
N SER A 16 18.59 12.76 -13.32
CA SER A 16 18.48 14.17 -12.92
C SER A 16 17.08 14.60 -12.42
N HIS A 17 16.08 13.72 -12.48
CA HIS A 17 14.73 13.96 -11.98
C HIS A 17 14.34 13.11 -10.76
N LEU A 18 15.23 12.21 -10.31
CA LEU A 18 14.99 11.42 -9.10
C LEU A 18 15.18 12.28 -7.86
N THR A 19 14.14 12.36 -7.02
CA THR A 19 14.28 12.91 -5.67
C THR A 19 15.03 11.92 -4.79
N HIS A 20 15.59 12.39 -3.68
CA HIS A 20 16.23 11.52 -2.69
C HIS A 20 15.24 10.53 -2.07
N LYS A 21 13.94 10.87 -2.02
CA LYS A 21 12.86 9.95 -1.61
C LYS A 21 12.72 8.78 -2.59
N ASN A 22 12.72 9.05 -3.90
CA ASN A 22 12.66 7.99 -4.92
C ASN A 22 13.90 7.07 -4.82
N ALA A 23 15.09 7.65 -4.58
CA ALA A 23 16.30 6.86 -4.37
C ALA A 23 16.23 5.96 -3.13
N LEU A 24 15.63 6.44 -2.03
CA LEU A 24 15.40 5.64 -0.82
C LEU A 24 14.32 4.56 -1.03
N ASN A 25 13.27 4.81 -1.81
CA ASN A 25 12.28 3.79 -2.15
C ASN A 25 12.86 2.69 -3.06
N ILE A 26 13.78 3.03 -3.97
CA ILE A 26 14.52 2.03 -4.75
C ILE A 26 15.45 1.23 -3.85
N LEU A 27 16.15 1.87 -2.91
CA LEU A 27 16.97 1.16 -1.93
C LEU A 27 16.13 0.25 -1.01
N ALA A 28 14.93 0.68 -0.63
CA ALA A 28 13.97 -0.11 0.13
C ALA A 28 13.55 -1.37 -0.65
N LEU A 29 13.19 -1.23 -1.92
CA LEU A 29 12.89 -2.36 -2.79
C LEU A 29 14.11 -3.29 -2.97
N CYS A 30 15.33 -2.75 -3.11
CA CYS A 30 16.54 -3.58 -3.16
C CYS A 30 16.77 -4.37 -1.85
N ILE A 31 16.43 -3.81 -0.68
CA ILE A 31 16.52 -4.51 0.60
C ILE A 31 15.48 -5.64 0.67
N ILE A 32 14.20 -5.36 0.35
CA ILE A 32 13.13 -6.37 0.31
C ILE A 32 13.43 -7.46 -0.73
N PHE A 33 14.08 -7.09 -1.84
CA PHE A 33 14.56 -8.03 -2.86
C PHE A 33 15.66 -8.96 -2.33
N MET A 34 16.55 -8.49 -1.46
CA MET A 34 17.53 -9.36 -0.81
C MET A 34 16.87 -10.27 0.25
N THR A 35 15.99 -9.75 1.12
CA THR A 35 15.28 -10.57 2.15
C THR A 35 14.30 -11.59 1.56
N SER A 36 13.89 -11.38 0.30
CA SER A 36 13.10 -12.32 -0.51
C SER A 36 13.95 -13.27 -1.37
N LEU A 37 15.25 -12.98 -1.57
CA LEU A 37 16.20 -13.88 -2.24
C LEU A 37 16.99 -14.77 -1.27
N GLU A 38 16.97 -14.48 0.04
CA GLU A 38 17.57 -15.34 1.07
C GLU A 38 16.76 -16.64 1.32
N LEU A 39 15.75 -16.93 0.48
CA LEU A 39 15.14 -18.26 0.37
C LEU A 39 16.11 -19.31 -0.21
N GLU A 40 16.64 -20.16 0.68
CA GLU A 40 17.19 -21.49 0.43
C GLU A 40 18.23 -21.69 -0.70
N ILE A 41 19.46 -21.18 -0.52
CA ILE A 41 20.65 -21.85 -1.10
C ILE A 41 21.07 -23.01 -0.17
N ASN A 42 20.31 -24.11 -0.24
CA ASN A 42 20.53 -25.30 0.58
C ASN A 42 21.25 -26.41 -0.22
N PRO A 43 22.44 -26.86 0.23
CA PRO A 43 23.39 -27.59 -0.61
C PRO A 43 23.04 -29.07 -0.89
N ASP A 44 22.04 -29.67 -0.25
CA ASP A 44 21.92 -31.13 -0.15
C ASP A 44 20.72 -31.80 -0.88
N TRP A 45 19.76 -31.06 -1.47
CA TRP A 45 18.68 -31.67 -2.29
C TRP A 45 19.04 -31.74 -3.81
N PRO A 46 18.51 -32.72 -4.60
CA PRO A 46 19.10 -33.08 -5.91
C PRO A 46 19.03 -32.01 -7.02
N GLU A 47 20.09 -31.95 -7.84
CA GLU A 47 20.41 -30.96 -8.90
C GLU A 47 19.28 -30.62 -9.90
N TRP A 48 18.27 -31.48 -10.07
CA TRP A 48 17.12 -31.26 -10.98
C TRP A 48 15.80 -30.94 -10.25
N MET A 49 15.75 -31.19 -8.93
CA MET A 49 14.68 -30.74 -8.04
C MET A 49 14.98 -29.37 -7.42
N GLN A 50 16.14 -28.76 -7.73
CA GLN A 50 16.58 -27.42 -7.30
C GLN A 50 16.22 -26.25 -8.25
N PRO A 51 14.94 -25.96 -8.58
CA PRO A 51 14.50 -24.58 -8.74
C PRO A 51 14.40 -23.96 -7.34
N GLU A 52 15.43 -23.21 -6.93
CA GLU A 52 15.59 -22.64 -5.57
C GLU A 52 14.33 -21.90 -5.08
N TRP A 53 13.65 -21.19 -5.98
CA TRP A 53 12.42 -20.40 -5.73
C TRP A 53 11.18 -21.17 -5.26
N LEU A 54 11.21 -22.51 -5.17
CA LEU A 54 10.02 -23.34 -4.91
C LEU A 54 10.02 -24.11 -3.58
N ARG A 55 11.13 -24.13 -2.83
CA ARG A 55 11.12 -24.59 -1.43
C ARG A 55 10.95 -23.35 -0.55
N GLY A 56 9.69 -23.02 -0.29
CA GLY A 56 9.28 -21.75 0.30
C GLY A 56 9.48 -21.69 1.81
N LYS A 57 9.39 -20.46 2.37
CA LYS A 57 9.37 -20.20 3.83
C LYS A 57 8.34 -21.05 4.60
N GLY A 58 7.33 -21.63 3.93
CA GLY A 58 6.42 -22.62 4.50
C GLY A 58 7.12 -23.78 5.24
N VAL A 59 8.27 -24.27 4.76
CA VAL A 59 9.03 -25.34 5.44
C VAL A 59 9.59 -24.88 6.79
N GLU A 60 9.95 -23.60 6.92
CA GLU A 60 10.35 -23.00 8.21
C GLU A 60 9.12 -22.81 9.11
N PHE A 61 8.05 -22.23 8.56
CA PHE A 61 6.81 -21.96 9.29
C PHE A 61 6.05 -23.22 9.72
N GLY A 62 6.25 -24.37 9.05
CA GLY A 62 5.69 -25.66 9.44
C GLY A 62 6.21 -26.19 10.78
N ASN A 63 7.36 -25.71 11.25
CA ASN A 63 7.85 -26.00 12.61
C ASN A 63 7.09 -25.23 13.70
N PHE A 64 6.32 -24.19 13.31
CA PHE A 64 5.54 -23.36 14.21
C PHE A 64 4.07 -23.78 14.19
N GLU A 65 3.74 -24.87 14.87
CA GLU A 65 2.35 -25.30 15.11
C GLU A 65 1.60 -24.27 16.00
N THR A 66 1.05 -23.22 15.37
CA THR A 66 0.14 -22.28 16.00
C THR A 66 -1.28 -22.46 15.44
N ILE A 67 -2.28 -22.12 16.24
CA ILE A 67 -3.72 -22.19 15.88
C ILE A 67 -4.10 -21.25 14.70
N ILE A 68 -3.19 -20.38 14.26
CA ILE A 68 -3.37 -19.54 13.08
C ILE A 68 -2.28 -19.71 12.01
N THR A 69 -1.38 -20.68 12.14
CA THR A 69 -0.34 -20.95 11.15
C THR A 69 -1.01 -21.35 9.83
N PRO A 70 -0.71 -20.68 8.71
CA PRO A 70 -1.29 -21.02 7.43
C PRO A 70 -0.53 -22.15 6.73
N THR A 71 -1.26 -22.97 5.99
CA THR A 71 -0.68 -23.95 5.06
C THR A 71 0.22 -23.30 4.00
N ASP A 72 1.30 -23.98 3.60
CA ASP A 72 2.35 -23.52 2.68
C ASP A 72 1.88 -22.73 1.47
N PHE A 73 0.81 -23.17 0.79
CA PHE A 73 0.32 -22.50 -0.42
C PHE A 73 -0.09 -21.04 -0.18
N THR A 74 -0.36 -20.66 1.06
CA THR A 74 -0.73 -19.31 1.48
C THR A 74 0.45 -18.34 1.36
N PHE A 75 1.69 -18.83 1.44
CA PHE A 75 2.88 -18.00 1.28
C PHE A 75 3.07 -17.46 -0.15
N ILE A 76 2.36 -17.99 -1.15
CA ILE A 76 2.30 -17.37 -2.50
C ILE A 76 1.83 -15.91 -2.47
N ILE A 77 1.17 -15.47 -1.37
CA ILE A 77 0.81 -14.07 -1.15
C ILE A 77 2.05 -13.18 -1.04
N SER A 78 3.18 -13.61 -0.44
CA SER A 78 4.40 -12.80 -0.42
C SER A 78 4.94 -12.55 -1.82
N ASP A 79 4.89 -13.57 -2.68
CA ASP A 79 5.42 -13.49 -4.05
C ASP A 79 4.58 -12.54 -4.90
N VAL A 80 3.26 -12.53 -4.68
CA VAL A 80 2.33 -11.57 -5.29
C VAL A 80 2.55 -10.15 -4.76
N VAL A 81 2.71 -9.96 -3.44
CA VAL A 81 3.08 -8.65 -2.85
C VAL A 81 4.35 -8.12 -3.50
N PHE A 82 5.40 -8.93 -3.51
CA PHE A 82 6.72 -8.62 -4.02
C PHE A 82 6.73 -8.27 -5.51
N LEU A 83 6.00 -9.02 -6.34
CA LEU A 83 5.80 -8.71 -7.76
C LEU A 83 5.18 -7.32 -7.95
N PHE A 84 4.18 -6.96 -7.15
CA PHE A 84 3.55 -5.64 -7.21
C PHE A 84 4.46 -4.52 -6.67
N GLU A 85 5.35 -4.79 -5.72
CA GLU A 85 6.37 -3.84 -5.25
C GLU A 85 7.50 -3.63 -6.26
N ILE A 86 7.90 -4.67 -7.01
CA ILE A 86 8.81 -4.55 -8.16
C ILE A 86 8.18 -3.66 -9.25
N ILE A 87 6.89 -3.87 -9.56
CA ILE A 87 6.15 -3.02 -10.50
C ILE A 87 6.12 -1.56 -10.01
N TYR A 88 5.78 -1.31 -8.74
CA TYR A 88 5.86 0.03 -8.14
C TYR A 88 7.27 0.64 -8.29
N GLY A 89 8.31 -0.16 -8.03
CA GLY A 89 9.71 0.20 -8.16
C GLY A 89 10.06 0.77 -9.53
N PHE A 90 9.61 0.14 -10.61
CA PHE A 90 9.80 0.68 -11.97
C PHE A 90 8.90 1.88 -12.26
N VAL A 91 7.63 1.86 -11.81
CA VAL A 91 6.66 2.94 -12.05
C VAL A 91 7.12 4.26 -11.43
N GLN A 92 7.63 4.26 -10.20
CA GLN A 92 8.10 5.49 -9.54
C GLN A 92 9.32 6.15 -10.19
N LEU A 93 10.02 5.45 -11.10
CA LEU A 93 11.12 6.02 -11.90
C LEU A 93 10.60 6.80 -13.12
N LEU A 94 9.34 6.59 -13.53
CA LEU A 94 8.77 7.27 -14.69
C LEU A 94 8.58 8.78 -14.41
N PRO A 95 8.92 9.68 -15.36
CA PRO A 95 8.78 11.13 -15.16
C PRO A 95 7.36 11.62 -14.81
N HIS A 96 6.33 10.82 -15.10
CA HIS A 96 4.94 11.10 -14.74
C HIS A 96 4.68 10.89 -13.24
N TYR A 97 4.98 9.70 -12.70
CA TYR A 97 4.68 9.35 -11.31
C TYR A 97 5.73 9.83 -10.29
N SER A 98 7.00 9.91 -10.72
CA SER A 98 8.15 10.28 -9.86
C SER A 98 8.02 11.60 -9.10
N LYS A 99 7.11 12.48 -9.50
CA LYS A 99 6.85 13.79 -8.88
C LYS A 99 5.45 13.92 -8.24
N THR A 100 4.66 12.85 -8.22
CA THR A 100 3.32 12.84 -7.61
C THR A 100 3.40 12.93 -6.09
N GLU A 101 2.39 13.54 -5.47
CA GLU A 101 2.28 13.62 -4.01
C GLU A 101 2.17 12.23 -3.36
N LEU A 102 1.57 11.26 -4.07
CA LEU A 102 1.50 9.86 -3.61
C LEU A 102 2.88 9.22 -3.42
N VAL A 103 3.83 9.47 -4.32
CA VAL A 103 5.20 8.97 -4.20
C VAL A 103 6.00 9.82 -3.18
N GLN A 104 5.94 11.16 -3.30
CA GLN A 104 6.75 12.04 -2.47
C GLN A 104 6.29 12.08 -1.00
N GLU A 105 5.02 12.34 -0.72
CA GLU A 105 4.52 12.51 0.66
C GLU A 105 3.69 11.32 1.17
N GLY A 106 3.08 10.54 0.26
CA GLY A 106 2.36 9.31 0.59
C GLY A 106 3.29 8.16 1.03
N VAL A 107 4.22 7.75 0.16
CA VAL A 107 5.20 6.69 0.46
C VAL A 107 6.37 7.25 1.28
N SER A 108 7.03 8.29 0.77
CA SER A 108 8.06 9.04 1.49
C SER A 108 9.13 8.13 2.13
N TYR A 109 9.65 8.47 3.31
CA TYR A 109 10.68 7.68 3.99
C TYR A 109 10.18 6.37 4.64
N TRP A 110 8.86 6.14 4.71
CA TRP A 110 8.29 5.03 5.49
C TRP A 110 8.49 3.67 4.84
N PHE A 111 8.54 3.59 3.51
CA PHE A 111 8.83 2.33 2.82
C PHE A 111 10.28 1.87 3.08
N PHE A 112 11.22 2.82 3.15
CA PHE A 112 12.59 2.53 3.58
C PHE A 112 12.67 2.12 5.05
N ALA A 113 11.89 2.75 5.94
CA ALA A 113 11.79 2.33 7.34
C ALA A 113 11.17 0.91 7.49
N ALA A 114 10.19 0.56 6.66
CA ALA A 114 9.61 -0.78 6.60
C ALA A 114 10.62 -1.81 6.10
N ALA A 115 11.32 -1.56 4.99
CA ALA A 115 12.34 -2.46 4.47
C ALA A 115 13.48 -2.74 5.46
N ILE A 116 13.91 -1.72 6.23
CA ILE A 116 14.91 -1.91 7.29
C ILE A 116 14.36 -2.74 8.46
N ALA A 117 13.08 -2.58 8.83
CA ALA A 117 12.44 -3.39 9.86
C ALA A 117 12.23 -4.85 9.40
N ASP A 118 11.90 -5.08 8.13
CA ASP A 118 11.75 -6.40 7.51
C ASP A 118 13.08 -7.17 7.44
N LEU A 119 14.16 -6.49 7.00
CA LEU A 119 15.53 -7.03 7.01
C LEU A 119 15.99 -7.42 8.41
N LEU A 120 15.80 -6.54 9.39
CA LEU A 120 16.13 -6.86 10.78
C LEU A 120 15.28 -8.02 11.29
N SER A 121 13.98 -8.05 10.97
CA SER A 121 13.11 -9.14 11.41
C SER A 121 13.52 -10.48 10.82
N SER A 122 13.87 -10.54 9.54
CA SER A 122 14.33 -11.77 8.88
C SER A 122 15.58 -12.32 9.57
N ALA A 123 16.56 -11.45 9.87
CA ALA A 123 17.75 -11.83 10.61
C ALA A 123 17.48 -12.28 12.07
N PHE A 124 16.40 -11.82 12.71
CA PHE A 124 15.98 -12.31 14.04
C PHE A 124 15.11 -13.57 13.99
N PHE A 125 14.44 -13.83 12.86
CA PHE A 125 13.61 -15.02 12.63
C PHE A 125 14.46 -16.29 12.55
N GLU A 126 15.63 -16.26 11.92
CA GLU A 126 16.59 -17.37 11.96
C GLU A 126 17.02 -17.75 13.40
N MET A 127 17.14 -16.73 14.27
CA MET A 127 17.49 -16.91 15.69
C MET A 127 16.27 -17.19 16.59
N GLU A 128 15.06 -17.29 16.03
CA GLU A 128 13.81 -17.43 16.77
C GLU A 128 13.68 -18.80 17.45
N MET A 129 14.19 -19.85 16.80
CA MET A 129 14.08 -21.26 17.23
C MET A 129 14.76 -21.57 18.57
N GLU A 130 15.76 -20.77 18.98
CA GLU A 130 16.53 -21.02 20.22
C GLU A 130 16.15 -20.08 21.38
N SER A 131 15.38 -19.01 21.15
CA SER A 131 15.19 -17.95 22.15
C SER A 131 13.85 -17.20 22.05
N PRO A 132 12.99 -17.24 23.09
CA PRO A 132 11.73 -16.51 23.09
C PRO A 132 11.92 -14.97 23.10
N TRP A 133 13.10 -14.48 23.50
CA TRP A 133 13.43 -13.06 23.39
C TRP A 133 13.71 -12.62 21.94
N MET A 134 14.22 -13.53 21.10
CA MET A 134 14.37 -13.26 19.66
C MET A 134 13.00 -13.32 18.95
N SER A 135 12.14 -14.29 19.30
CA SER A 135 10.74 -14.34 18.82
C SER A 135 9.96 -13.05 19.12
N LEU A 136 10.09 -12.53 20.35
CA LEU A 136 9.47 -11.26 20.72
C LEU A 136 10.05 -10.07 19.93
N LEU A 137 11.36 -10.05 19.66
CA LEU A 137 12.00 -8.97 18.90
C LEU A 137 11.63 -9.00 17.40
N SER A 138 11.65 -10.18 16.79
CA SER A 138 11.11 -10.50 15.46
C SER A 138 9.66 -10.00 15.35
N THR A 139 8.77 -10.44 16.24
CA THR A 139 7.36 -10.00 16.31
C THR A 139 7.21 -8.48 16.42
N LEU A 140 8.02 -7.79 17.23
CA LEU A 140 7.97 -6.34 17.36
C LEU A 140 8.41 -5.60 16.09
N LEU A 141 9.36 -6.17 15.33
CA LEU A 141 9.81 -5.62 14.05
C LEU A 141 8.76 -5.80 12.95
N ILE A 142 8.09 -6.95 12.87
CA ILE A 142 6.96 -7.19 11.94
C ILE A 142 5.76 -6.28 12.29
N GLY A 143 5.56 -6.02 13.58
CA GLY A 143 4.64 -5.00 14.07
C GLY A 143 5.00 -3.59 13.60
N ALA A 144 6.30 -3.27 13.54
CA ALA A 144 6.78 -2.00 12.99
C ALA A 144 6.61 -1.91 11.46
N VAL A 145 6.91 -2.98 10.70
CA VAL A 145 6.61 -3.08 9.25
C VAL A 145 5.13 -2.80 9.00
N SER A 146 4.25 -3.49 9.74
CA SER A 146 2.79 -3.30 9.68
C SER A 146 2.38 -1.85 9.98
N ALA A 147 2.96 -1.23 11.00
CA ALA A 147 2.68 0.16 11.37
C ALA A 147 3.16 1.17 10.31
N PHE A 148 4.33 0.95 9.70
CA PHE A 148 4.85 1.80 8.61
C PHE A 148 4.04 1.65 7.32
N MET A 149 3.61 0.43 6.96
CA MET A 149 2.73 0.19 5.82
C MET A 149 1.36 0.85 6.02
N LEU A 150 0.74 0.72 7.20
CA LEU A 150 -0.46 1.46 7.54
C LEU A 150 -0.25 2.98 7.52
N LYS A 151 0.94 3.48 7.88
CA LYS A 151 1.29 4.90 7.83
C LYS A 151 1.33 5.45 6.40
N ILE A 152 1.90 4.69 5.45
CA ILE A 152 1.89 5.01 4.01
C ILE A 152 0.45 5.15 3.53
N LEU A 153 -0.40 4.16 3.81
CA LEU A 153 -1.80 4.16 3.37
C LEU A 153 -2.61 5.33 3.94
N ILE A 154 -2.38 5.68 5.21
CA ILE A 154 -2.97 6.87 5.83
C ILE A 154 -2.54 8.15 5.09
N GLN A 155 -1.24 8.33 4.81
CA GLN A 155 -0.76 9.51 4.09
C GLN A 155 -1.27 9.60 2.65
N GLN A 156 -1.25 8.48 1.91
CA GLN A 156 -1.86 8.41 0.58
C GLN A 156 -3.36 8.77 0.62
N SER A 157 -4.10 8.41 1.67
CA SER A 157 -5.50 8.84 1.85
C SER A 157 -5.65 10.34 2.17
N SER A 158 -4.71 10.93 2.93
CA SER A 158 -4.72 12.36 3.25
C SER A 158 -4.46 13.23 2.01
N SER A 159 -3.49 12.86 1.17
CA SER A 159 -3.15 13.58 -0.06
C SER A 159 -4.30 13.69 -1.06
N SER A 160 -5.20 12.71 -1.13
CA SER A 160 -6.41 12.82 -2.00
C SER A 160 -7.40 13.89 -1.55
N SER A 161 -7.33 14.32 -0.28
CA SER A 161 -8.29 15.24 0.32
C SER A 161 -7.82 16.70 0.38
N GLY A 162 -6.51 16.95 0.50
CA GLY A 162 -5.97 18.28 0.79
C GLY A 162 -5.79 19.20 -0.43
N ALA A 163 -5.67 18.64 -1.63
CA ALA A 163 -5.15 19.34 -2.81
C ALA A 163 -6.14 20.31 -3.51
N GLY A 164 -7.14 20.85 -2.80
CA GLY A 164 -8.22 21.69 -3.34
C GLY A 164 -8.28 23.14 -2.87
N ASP A 165 -7.64 23.51 -1.75
CA ASP A 165 -7.91 24.78 -1.04
C ASP A 165 -6.71 25.74 -0.92
N THR A 166 -5.65 25.56 -1.73
CA THR A 166 -4.54 26.52 -1.85
C THR A 166 -4.90 27.76 -2.68
N GLY A 167 -6.15 28.23 -2.52
CA GLY A 167 -6.82 29.29 -3.28
C GLY A 167 -6.42 30.72 -2.92
N GLY A 168 -5.13 31.05 -3.04
CA GLY A 168 -4.66 32.41 -3.29
C GLY A 168 -4.92 33.48 -2.22
N THR A 169 -3.98 33.62 -1.28
CA THR A 169 -3.69 34.91 -0.60
C THR A 169 -3.01 35.90 -1.57
N GLY A 170 -3.65 36.16 -2.71
CA GLY A 170 -3.23 37.15 -3.69
C GLY A 170 -3.70 38.54 -3.28
N THR A 171 -2.80 39.35 -2.71
CA THR A 171 -3.11 40.73 -2.25
C THR A 171 -3.21 41.71 -3.42
N THR A 172 -4.16 41.48 -4.33
CA THR A 172 -4.57 42.45 -5.36
C THR A 172 -5.77 43.25 -4.89
N ALA A 173 -5.51 44.43 -4.32
CA ALA A 173 -6.54 45.43 -4.06
C ALA A 173 -7.06 45.99 -5.40
N GLY A 174 -8.07 45.33 -5.97
CA GLY A 174 -8.64 45.65 -7.28
C GLY A 174 -10.17 45.68 -7.23
N THR A 175 -10.74 46.83 -7.64
CA THR A 175 -12.15 47.21 -7.58
C THR A 175 -13.16 46.10 -7.93
N SER A 176 -14.18 45.97 -7.10
CA SER A 176 -15.32 45.07 -7.29
C SER A 176 -16.10 45.30 -8.59
N SER A 177 -16.48 44.21 -9.25
CA SER A 177 -17.68 44.14 -10.08
C SER A 177 -18.35 42.78 -9.89
N SER A 178 -19.68 42.73 -9.93
CA SER A 178 -20.48 41.61 -9.40
C SER A 178 -21.25 40.86 -10.48
N SER A 179 -21.15 39.53 -10.49
CA SER A 179 -22.24 38.61 -10.86
C SER A 179 -21.80 37.15 -10.71
N GLY A 180 -22.76 36.24 -10.47
CA GLY A 180 -22.55 34.81 -10.68
C GLY A 180 -21.82 34.02 -9.59
N THR A 181 -22.09 34.26 -8.31
CA THR A 181 -21.56 33.46 -7.19
C THR A 181 -22.18 32.05 -7.12
N SER A 182 -21.86 31.19 -8.09
CA SER A 182 -22.01 29.75 -7.90
C SER A 182 -21.02 29.33 -6.79
N ALA A 183 -21.54 28.73 -5.72
CA ALA A 183 -20.69 28.19 -4.67
C ALA A 183 -19.92 26.98 -5.23
N GLY A 184 -18.72 27.23 -5.75
CA GLY A 184 -17.85 26.24 -6.35
C GLY A 184 -17.39 25.20 -5.34
N ARG A 185 -18.24 24.19 -5.10
CA ARG A 185 -17.97 23.03 -4.26
C ARG A 185 -16.69 22.37 -4.76
N GLY A 186 -15.59 22.59 -4.02
CA GLY A 186 -14.25 22.19 -4.43
C GLY A 186 -14.21 20.74 -4.90
N GLY A 187 -13.85 20.54 -6.17
CA GLY A 187 -13.83 19.21 -6.77
C GLY A 187 -12.81 18.33 -6.04
N VAL A 188 -13.29 17.31 -5.33
CA VAL A 188 -12.43 16.29 -4.74
C VAL A 188 -11.64 15.65 -5.87
N LYS A 189 -10.31 15.72 -5.82
CA LYS A 189 -9.46 15.13 -6.84
C LYS A 189 -9.54 13.61 -6.73
N THR A 190 -10.30 13.01 -7.63
CA THR A 190 -10.28 11.56 -7.84
C THR A 190 -8.94 11.18 -8.45
N HIS A 191 -8.30 10.16 -7.86
CA HIS A 191 -7.15 9.52 -8.48
C HIS A 191 -7.60 8.72 -9.70
N THR A 192 -6.72 8.58 -10.69
CA THR A 192 -6.99 7.69 -11.81
C THR A 192 -6.95 6.23 -11.33
N PRO A 193 -7.64 5.28 -11.99
CA PRO A 193 -7.48 3.86 -11.71
C PRO A 193 -6.01 3.41 -11.82
N GLU A 194 -5.25 4.00 -12.74
CA GLU A 194 -3.83 3.72 -12.93
C GLU A 194 -2.97 4.17 -11.73
N GLU A 195 -3.21 5.36 -11.15
CA GLU A 195 -2.57 5.77 -9.90
C GLU A 195 -2.93 4.84 -8.72
N TYR A 196 -4.16 4.32 -8.68
CA TYR A 196 -4.53 3.33 -7.66
C TYR A 196 -3.76 2.02 -7.85
N TRP A 197 -3.85 1.39 -9.01
CA TRP A 197 -3.27 0.07 -9.25
C TRP A 197 -1.74 0.05 -9.21
N LEU A 198 -1.08 1.16 -9.59
CA LEU A 198 0.39 1.22 -9.64
C LEU A 198 1.04 1.84 -8.40
N LEU A 199 0.37 2.76 -7.67
CA LEU A 199 0.97 3.49 -6.54
C LEU A 199 0.34 3.22 -5.17
N ARG A 200 -0.89 2.68 -5.12
CA ARG A 200 -1.60 2.39 -3.87
C ARG A 200 -1.75 0.90 -3.61
N PHE A 201 -2.19 0.15 -4.61
CA PHE A 201 -2.51 -1.28 -4.50
C PHE A 201 -1.35 -2.14 -3.94
N PRO A 202 -0.07 -1.97 -4.35
CA PRO A 202 1.06 -2.73 -3.79
C PRO A 202 1.17 -2.61 -2.26
N PHE A 203 1.10 -1.39 -1.72
CA PHE A 203 1.15 -1.14 -0.27
C PHE A 203 -0.09 -1.65 0.48
N ASN A 204 -1.24 -1.80 -0.21
CA ASN A 204 -2.43 -2.42 0.39
C ASN A 204 -2.30 -3.94 0.47
N LEU A 205 -1.67 -4.58 -0.53
CA LEU A 205 -1.28 -5.98 -0.45
C LEU A 205 -0.26 -6.19 0.68
N HIS A 206 0.83 -5.42 0.70
CA HIS A 206 1.88 -5.54 1.72
C HIS A 206 1.30 -5.30 3.12
N ALA A 207 0.49 -4.26 3.34
CA ALA A 207 -0.14 -4.01 4.63
C ALA A 207 -1.02 -5.19 5.09
N GLY A 208 -1.78 -5.82 4.19
CA GLY A 208 -2.58 -7.01 4.52
C GLY A 208 -1.71 -8.21 4.90
N TRP A 209 -0.61 -8.42 4.18
CA TRP A 209 0.34 -9.51 4.43
C TRP A 209 1.12 -9.31 5.74
N ALA A 210 1.70 -8.12 5.95
CA ALA A 210 2.44 -7.79 7.17
C ALA A 210 1.58 -7.91 8.43
N ILE A 211 0.31 -7.48 8.40
CA ILE A 211 -0.64 -7.68 9.52
C ILE A 211 -0.89 -9.17 9.77
N SER A 212 -0.95 -9.98 8.71
CA SER A 212 -1.14 -11.43 8.82
C SER A 212 0.05 -12.11 9.50
N ILE A 213 1.26 -11.82 9.03
CA ILE A 213 2.51 -12.36 9.60
C ILE A 213 2.77 -11.81 11.01
N PHE A 214 2.41 -10.54 11.30
CA PHE A 214 2.47 -10.00 12.67
C PHE A 214 1.60 -10.80 13.65
N MET A 215 0.38 -11.19 13.24
CA MET A 215 -0.47 -12.04 14.07
C MET A 215 0.16 -13.42 14.28
N LEU A 216 0.74 -14.01 13.23
CA LEU A 216 1.43 -15.30 13.27
C LEU A 216 2.59 -15.30 14.27
N SER A 217 3.56 -14.40 14.11
CA SER A 217 4.73 -14.31 15.01
C SER A 217 4.33 -13.94 16.44
N LEU A 218 3.27 -13.14 16.63
CA LEU A 218 2.70 -12.87 17.96
C LEU A 218 2.16 -14.15 18.61
N ASN A 219 1.56 -15.08 17.87
CA ASN A 219 1.19 -16.39 18.41
C ASN A 219 2.43 -17.24 18.69
N ASN A 220 3.39 -17.25 17.76
CA ASN A 220 4.62 -18.01 17.88
C ASN A 220 5.45 -17.64 19.12
N THR A 221 5.51 -16.35 19.47
CA THR A 221 6.17 -15.86 20.69
C THR A 221 5.70 -16.58 21.95
N PHE A 222 4.42 -16.95 22.03
CA PHE A 222 3.88 -17.72 23.16
C PHE A 222 4.17 -19.23 23.04
N VAL A 223 4.23 -19.79 21.82
CA VAL A 223 4.63 -21.19 21.58
C VAL A 223 6.09 -21.41 21.96
N VAL A 224 7.01 -20.60 21.43
CA VAL A 224 8.45 -20.59 21.79
C VAL A 224 8.64 -20.23 23.27
N GLY A 225 7.75 -19.41 23.84
CA GLY A 225 7.67 -19.13 25.28
C GLY A 225 7.18 -20.29 26.17
N GLY A 226 6.86 -21.46 25.61
CA GLY A 226 6.43 -22.64 26.36
C GLY A 226 5.03 -22.51 27.00
N VAL A 227 4.18 -21.63 26.47
CA VAL A 227 2.84 -21.37 27.02
C VAL A 227 1.91 -22.55 26.74
N GLY A 228 1.15 -22.99 27.75
CA GLY A 228 0.30 -24.17 27.67
C GLY A 228 -0.81 -24.09 26.58
N PRO A 229 -1.16 -25.19 25.89
CA PRO A 229 -2.06 -25.18 24.72
C PRO A 229 -3.43 -24.54 24.92
N VAL A 230 -4.00 -24.61 26.13
CA VAL A 230 -5.27 -23.92 26.46
C VAL A 230 -5.13 -22.40 26.33
N VAL A 231 -3.99 -21.83 26.74
CA VAL A 231 -3.73 -20.38 26.63
C VAL A 231 -3.37 -20.01 25.19
N GLN A 232 -2.65 -20.86 24.46
CA GLN A 232 -2.44 -20.69 23.01
C GLN A 232 -3.78 -20.62 22.26
N ALA A 233 -4.77 -21.45 22.62
CA ALA A 233 -6.11 -21.40 22.03
C ALA A 233 -6.86 -20.09 22.32
N PHE A 234 -6.68 -19.48 23.49
CA PHE A 234 -7.21 -18.14 23.77
C PHE A 234 -6.48 -17.05 22.96
N ILE A 235 -5.17 -17.17 22.73
CA ILE A 235 -4.39 -16.22 21.94
C ILE A 235 -4.79 -16.31 20.45
N GLY A 236 -4.87 -17.52 19.88
CA GLY A 236 -5.32 -17.72 18.50
C GLY A 236 -6.74 -17.21 18.26
N ALA A 237 -7.67 -17.49 19.19
CA ALA A 237 -9.03 -16.94 19.16
C ALA A 237 -9.03 -15.39 19.25
N PHE A 238 -8.16 -14.80 20.08
CA PHE A 238 -8.02 -13.35 20.17
C PHE A 238 -7.45 -12.75 18.86
N SER A 239 -6.48 -13.39 18.21
CA SER A 239 -5.96 -12.98 16.90
C SER A 239 -7.02 -13.05 15.81
N LEU A 240 -7.87 -14.09 15.78
CA LEU A 240 -9.00 -14.16 14.85
C LEU A 240 -10.01 -13.02 15.09
N ILE A 241 -10.30 -12.68 16.36
CA ILE A 241 -11.14 -11.51 16.72
C ILE A 241 -10.47 -10.20 16.27
N ALA A 242 -9.17 -10.05 16.44
CA ALA A 242 -8.42 -8.86 16.02
C ALA A 242 -8.42 -8.71 14.48
N ILE A 243 -8.21 -9.79 13.74
CA ILE A 243 -8.28 -9.84 12.26
C ILE A 243 -9.69 -9.48 11.78
N GLY A 244 -10.74 -10.01 12.41
CA GLY A 244 -12.13 -9.65 12.13
C GLY A 244 -12.43 -8.18 12.45
N GLY A 245 -11.89 -7.64 13.54
CA GLY A 245 -12.02 -6.22 13.92
C GLY A 245 -11.30 -5.26 12.96
N ILE A 246 -10.10 -5.61 12.50
CA ILE A 246 -9.36 -4.87 11.46
C ILE A 246 -10.15 -4.91 10.14
N THR A 247 -10.67 -6.07 9.76
CA THR A 247 -11.52 -6.23 8.58
C THR A 247 -12.76 -5.34 8.66
N ALA A 248 -13.51 -5.41 9.76
CA ALA A 248 -14.68 -4.58 9.95
C ALA A 248 -14.34 -3.07 9.89
N LYS A 249 -13.22 -2.66 10.47
CA LYS A 249 -12.72 -1.28 10.39
C LYS A 249 -12.46 -0.84 8.95
N MET A 250 -11.77 -1.68 8.15
CA MET A 250 -11.40 -1.36 6.77
C MET A 250 -12.60 -1.35 5.80
N LEU A 251 -13.59 -2.23 6.02
CA LEU A 251 -14.78 -2.32 5.16
C LEU A 251 -15.90 -1.34 5.54
N PHE A 252 -16.17 -1.12 6.82
CA PHE A 252 -17.35 -0.36 7.27
C PHE A 252 -17.02 1.01 7.89
N PHE A 253 -15.78 1.25 8.34
CA PHE A 253 -15.41 2.44 9.11
C PHE A 253 -14.28 3.28 8.47
N ASN A 254 -13.81 2.93 7.27
CA ASN A 254 -12.75 3.64 6.55
C ASN A 254 -13.26 4.88 5.76
N GLY A 255 -14.37 5.48 6.20
CA GLY A 255 -15.02 6.60 5.52
C GLY A 255 -15.64 6.22 4.17
N GLY A 256 -15.79 7.20 3.28
CA GLY A 256 -16.50 7.04 1.99
C GLY A 256 -15.76 6.25 0.90
N LYS A 257 -14.60 5.66 1.20
CA LYS A 257 -13.85 4.75 0.30
C LYS A 257 -13.30 3.57 1.12
N PRO A 258 -14.04 2.45 1.22
CA PRO A 258 -13.61 1.31 2.02
C PRO A 258 -12.44 0.57 1.38
N ASN A 259 -11.60 -0.04 2.20
CA ASN A 259 -10.44 -0.79 1.74
C ASN A 259 -10.78 -2.29 1.71
N TYR A 260 -11.04 -2.81 0.51
CA TYR A 260 -11.35 -4.22 0.25
C TYR A 260 -10.11 -5.11 0.10
N VAL A 261 -8.90 -4.55 -0.11
CA VAL A 261 -7.68 -5.31 -0.39
C VAL A 261 -7.11 -5.93 0.89
N ILE A 262 -6.90 -5.13 1.95
CA ILE A 262 -6.39 -5.64 3.24
C ILE A 262 -7.27 -6.79 3.78
N PRO A 263 -8.61 -6.68 3.84
CA PRO A 263 -9.46 -7.75 4.34
C PRO A 263 -9.56 -8.97 3.42
N PHE A 264 -9.30 -8.80 2.13
CA PHE A 264 -9.20 -9.94 1.20
C PHE A 264 -7.92 -10.75 1.45
N ILE A 265 -6.77 -10.08 1.68
CA ILE A 265 -5.54 -10.78 2.08
C ILE A 265 -5.68 -11.45 3.45
N LEU A 266 -6.30 -10.78 4.42
CA LEU A 266 -6.60 -11.38 5.73
C LEU A 266 -7.58 -12.58 5.62
N SER A 267 -8.50 -12.56 4.65
CA SER A 267 -9.39 -13.68 4.32
C SER A 267 -8.61 -14.86 3.74
N LEU A 268 -7.72 -14.63 2.76
CA LEU A 268 -6.89 -15.70 2.20
C LEU A 268 -5.95 -16.30 3.25
N PHE A 269 -5.32 -15.47 4.09
CA PHE A 269 -4.47 -15.94 5.19
C PHE A 269 -5.25 -16.83 6.16
N THR A 270 -6.40 -16.36 6.66
CA THR A 270 -7.24 -17.16 7.58
C THR A 270 -7.82 -18.41 6.92
N LEU A 271 -8.05 -18.42 5.60
CA LEU A 271 -8.40 -19.65 4.86
C LEU A 271 -7.25 -20.65 4.87
N GLY A 272 -6.02 -20.16 4.66
CA GLY A 272 -4.78 -20.93 4.79
C GLY A 272 -4.63 -21.57 6.18
N SER A 273 -4.88 -20.81 7.24
CA SER A 273 -4.90 -21.30 8.63
C SER A 273 -5.97 -22.37 8.84
N ALA A 274 -7.16 -22.17 8.26
CA ALA A 274 -8.25 -23.13 8.36
C ALA A 274 -7.94 -24.51 7.72
N PHE A 275 -6.98 -24.58 6.80
CA PHE A 275 -6.53 -25.86 6.24
C PHE A 275 -5.38 -26.52 7.02
N SER A 276 -4.65 -25.77 7.87
CA SER A 276 -3.51 -26.30 8.66
C SER A 276 -3.91 -27.11 9.89
N PHE A 277 -5.18 -27.05 10.33
CA PHE A 277 -5.75 -27.89 11.40
C PHE A 277 -5.80 -29.41 11.08
N ARG A 278 -5.01 -29.90 10.14
CA ARG A 278 -4.95 -31.29 9.68
C ARG A 278 -3.65 -32.02 10.04
N GLU A 279 -2.69 -31.31 10.63
CA GLU A 279 -1.35 -31.86 10.87
C GLU A 279 -1.17 -32.35 12.33
N PRO A 280 -0.43 -33.45 12.54
CA PRO A 280 -0.53 -34.23 13.77
C PRO A 280 0.42 -33.76 14.89
N GLY A 281 0.01 -32.73 15.64
CA GLY A 281 0.67 -32.34 16.90
C GLY A 281 -0.28 -31.73 17.94
N MET A 282 -1.28 -30.94 17.53
CA MET A 282 -2.30 -30.41 18.44
C MET A 282 -3.25 -31.45 19.06
N GLU A 283 -3.40 -32.64 18.47
CA GLU A 283 -4.36 -33.66 18.91
C GLU A 283 -4.06 -34.24 20.31
N ASP A 284 -2.77 -34.28 20.71
CA ASP A 284 -2.35 -34.82 22.01
C ASP A 284 -2.76 -33.93 23.21
N ASN A 285 -3.10 -32.66 22.95
CA ASN A 285 -3.28 -31.65 24.01
C ASN A 285 -4.65 -30.95 24.00
N LEU A 286 -5.34 -30.87 22.85
CA LEU A 286 -6.69 -30.34 22.75
C LEU A 286 -7.68 -31.44 22.40
N ALA A 287 -8.84 -31.46 23.07
CA ALA A 287 -9.93 -32.35 22.69
C ALA A 287 -10.37 -32.02 21.26
N GLY A 288 -10.28 -32.97 20.32
CA GLY A 288 -10.41 -32.73 18.88
C GLY A 288 -11.70 -32.03 18.42
N TRP A 289 -12.79 -32.08 19.19
CA TRP A 289 -14.00 -31.28 18.91
C TRP A 289 -13.75 -29.77 18.98
N VAL A 290 -12.80 -29.31 19.81
CA VAL A 290 -12.36 -27.91 19.88
C VAL A 290 -11.61 -27.53 18.62
N ILE A 291 -10.68 -28.39 18.16
CA ILE A 291 -9.90 -28.18 16.93
C ILE A 291 -10.86 -28.07 15.72
N VAL A 292 -11.81 -29.01 15.59
CA VAL A 292 -12.85 -28.96 14.55
C VAL A 292 -13.72 -27.70 14.65
N SER A 293 -14.05 -27.24 15.86
CA SER A 293 -14.83 -26.02 16.08
C SER A 293 -14.05 -24.75 15.70
N LEU A 294 -12.75 -24.68 16.02
CA LEU A 294 -11.86 -23.58 15.62
C LEU A 294 -11.64 -23.56 14.10
N MET A 295 -11.41 -24.72 13.48
CA MET A 295 -11.32 -24.88 12.02
C MET A 295 -12.59 -24.34 11.34
N LEU A 296 -13.78 -24.80 11.74
CA LEU A 296 -15.05 -24.37 11.16
C LEU A 296 -15.31 -22.87 11.39
N LEU A 297 -15.00 -22.34 12.57
CA LEU A 297 -15.09 -20.91 12.85
C LEU A 297 -14.18 -20.10 11.92
N THR A 298 -12.94 -20.55 11.72
CA THR A 298 -11.95 -19.87 10.87
C THR A 298 -12.37 -19.89 9.39
N VAL A 299 -12.92 -20.99 8.88
CA VAL A 299 -13.55 -21.04 7.54
C VAL A 299 -14.69 -20.03 7.43
N VAL A 300 -15.61 -19.98 8.40
CA VAL A 300 -16.77 -19.07 8.36
C VAL A 300 -16.33 -17.61 8.44
N VAL A 301 -15.36 -17.27 9.28
CA VAL A 301 -14.77 -15.92 9.38
C VAL A 301 -14.11 -15.55 8.05
N SER A 302 -13.22 -16.40 7.54
CA SER A 302 -12.51 -16.17 6.27
C SER A 302 -13.48 -15.92 5.11
N LEU A 303 -14.46 -16.82 4.88
CA LEU A 303 -15.42 -16.70 3.78
C LEU A 303 -16.31 -15.45 3.93
N SER A 304 -16.67 -15.09 5.16
CA SER A 304 -17.43 -13.85 5.43
C SER A 304 -16.62 -12.60 5.08
N MET A 305 -15.32 -12.58 5.44
CA MET A 305 -14.42 -11.46 5.15
C MET A 305 -14.15 -11.32 3.65
N GLY A 306 -13.80 -12.41 2.96
CA GLY A 306 -13.54 -12.42 1.52
C GLY A 306 -14.78 -12.08 0.70
N GLY A 307 -15.94 -12.66 1.06
CA GLY A 307 -17.23 -12.35 0.46
C GLY A 307 -17.61 -10.88 0.64
N ALA A 308 -17.38 -10.29 1.82
CA ALA A 308 -17.62 -8.87 2.06
C ALA A 308 -16.67 -7.97 1.25
N SER A 309 -15.38 -8.29 1.16
CA SER A 309 -14.43 -7.57 0.28
C SER A 309 -14.87 -7.57 -1.18
N VAL A 310 -15.24 -8.73 -1.73
CA VAL A 310 -15.70 -8.84 -3.13
C VAL A 310 -17.02 -8.11 -3.34
N TYR A 311 -17.95 -8.19 -2.38
CA TYR A 311 -19.22 -7.46 -2.43
C TYR A 311 -19.02 -5.94 -2.46
N PHE A 312 -18.13 -5.40 -1.63
CA PHE A 312 -17.84 -3.95 -1.58
C PHE A 312 -17.06 -3.46 -2.80
N LEU A 313 -16.09 -4.25 -3.30
CA LEU A 313 -15.41 -3.97 -4.57
C LEU A 313 -16.43 -3.87 -5.72
N TYR A 314 -17.31 -4.85 -5.86
CA TYR A 314 -18.34 -4.87 -6.90
C TYR A 314 -19.31 -3.69 -6.79
N HIS A 315 -19.77 -3.35 -5.57
CA HIS A 315 -20.75 -2.28 -5.38
C HIS A 315 -20.19 -0.87 -5.52
N ASN A 316 -18.93 -0.63 -5.12
CA ASN A 316 -18.38 0.73 -5.07
C ASN A 316 -17.53 1.12 -6.29
N GLU A 317 -16.91 0.14 -6.96
CA GLU A 317 -15.97 0.41 -8.07
C GLU A 317 -16.53 -0.07 -9.44
N LEU A 318 -17.33 -1.15 -9.47
CA LEU A 318 -17.80 -1.75 -10.74
C LEU A 318 -19.24 -1.38 -11.12
N LYS A 319 -20.05 -0.88 -10.16
CA LYS A 319 -21.48 -0.61 -10.39
C LYS A 319 -21.77 0.82 -10.83
N ASP A 320 -21.15 1.81 -10.20
CA ASP A 320 -21.49 3.22 -10.42
C ASP A 320 -21.18 3.67 -11.86
N ASP A 321 -20.08 3.19 -12.45
CA ASP A 321 -19.70 3.38 -13.87
C ASP A 321 -20.81 2.97 -14.87
N SER A 322 -21.73 2.09 -14.50
CA SER A 322 -22.84 1.68 -15.37
C SER A 322 -23.97 2.72 -15.45
N ILE A 323 -24.19 3.50 -14.39
CA ILE A 323 -25.40 4.33 -14.24
C ILE A 323 -25.28 5.66 -15.01
N ASP A 324 -24.09 6.27 -15.04
CA ASP A 324 -23.87 7.53 -15.74
C ASP A 324 -23.83 7.38 -17.27
N ASN A 325 -23.49 6.19 -17.78
CA ASN A 325 -23.46 5.92 -19.23
C ASN A 325 -24.86 5.86 -19.85
N ASP A 326 -25.82 5.18 -19.21
CA ASP A 326 -27.18 5.03 -19.74
C ASP A 326 -27.90 6.39 -19.85
N ASN A 327 -27.84 7.20 -18.80
CA ASN A 327 -28.49 8.52 -18.73
C ASN A 327 -27.98 9.51 -19.79
N ASN A 328 -26.69 9.44 -20.13
CA ASN A 328 -26.08 10.31 -21.14
C ASN A 328 -26.47 9.88 -22.57
N SER A 329 -26.79 8.59 -22.77
CA SER A 329 -27.20 8.05 -24.08
C SER A 329 -28.51 8.66 -24.60
N ASP A 330 -29.44 9.02 -23.72
CA ASP A 330 -30.72 9.62 -24.09
C ASP A 330 -30.63 11.13 -24.30
N GLN A 331 -29.83 11.86 -23.51
CA GLN A 331 -29.57 13.29 -23.79
C GLN A 331 -28.89 13.50 -25.15
N PHE A 332 -28.09 12.55 -25.63
CA PHE A 332 -27.50 12.64 -26.96
C PHE A 332 -28.56 12.51 -28.07
N LYS A 333 -29.56 11.62 -27.90
CA LYS A 333 -30.64 11.40 -28.88
C LYS A 333 -31.51 12.66 -29.03
N ASP A 334 -31.92 13.28 -27.92
CA ASP A 334 -32.77 14.48 -27.91
C ASP A 334 -32.10 15.71 -28.56
N ASN A 335 -30.77 15.84 -28.44
CA ASN A 335 -30.04 16.96 -29.04
C ASN A 335 -29.78 16.79 -30.55
N VAL A 336 -29.61 15.55 -31.03
CA VAL A 336 -29.47 15.27 -32.48
C VAL A 336 -30.75 15.66 -33.23
N GLY A 337 -31.93 15.46 -32.63
CA GLY A 337 -33.23 15.80 -33.24
C GLY A 337 -33.51 17.29 -33.43
N LYS A 338 -32.73 18.21 -32.83
CA LYS A 338 -33.00 19.66 -32.84
C LYS A 338 -32.02 20.51 -33.65
N ARG A 339 -31.02 19.91 -34.32
CA ARG A 339 -30.01 20.66 -35.09
C ARG A 339 -30.49 21.09 -36.49
N GLY A 340 -31.67 21.72 -36.54
CA GLY A 340 -32.24 22.28 -37.77
C GLY A 340 -31.49 23.53 -38.24
N THR A 341 -30.88 23.44 -39.42
CA THR A 341 -30.59 24.55 -40.37
C THR A 341 -30.53 25.97 -39.80
N THR A 342 -29.35 26.38 -39.30
CA THR A 342 -29.00 27.80 -39.13
C THR A 342 -27.76 28.11 -39.97
N ASP A 343 -27.95 28.79 -41.10
CA ASP A 343 -26.86 29.27 -41.95
C ASP A 343 -26.08 30.41 -41.26
N THR A 344 -25.02 30.07 -40.53
CA THR A 344 -24.04 31.06 -40.08
C THR A 344 -23.00 31.31 -41.17
N ARG A 345 -23.35 32.24 -42.04
CA ARG A 345 -22.50 32.90 -43.03
C ARG A 345 -21.13 33.28 -42.46
N ILE A 346 -20.06 32.84 -43.12
CA ILE A 346 -18.67 33.20 -42.78
C ILE A 346 -18.31 34.49 -43.53
N ASP A 347 -18.53 35.65 -42.90
CA ASP A 347 -17.80 36.87 -43.25
C ASP A 347 -16.55 36.93 -42.34
N GLY A 348 -15.35 36.90 -42.92
CA GLY A 348 -14.09 36.81 -42.18
C GLY A 348 -13.44 38.15 -41.91
N ASP A 349 -12.71 38.25 -40.80
CA ASP A 349 -11.76 39.34 -40.53
C ASP A 349 -10.45 38.75 -39.96
N VAL A 350 -9.31 39.36 -40.31
CA VAL A 350 -7.97 38.80 -40.14
C VAL A 350 -7.13 39.70 -39.23
N GLY A 351 -7.42 39.63 -37.93
CA GLY A 351 -6.74 40.41 -36.89
C GLY A 351 -5.31 39.94 -36.60
N VAL A 352 -4.32 40.40 -37.38
CA VAL A 352 -2.89 40.15 -37.11
C VAL A 352 -2.41 41.04 -35.95
N GLY A 353 -2.48 40.52 -34.73
CA GLY A 353 -2.02 41.18 -33.51
C GLY A 353 -0.56 40.86 -33.15
N VAL A 354 0.39 41.67 -33.63
CA VAL A 354 1.80 41.61 -33.16
C VAL A 354 1.96 42.46 -31.90
N ALA A 355 2.42 41.85 -30.81
CA ALA A 355 2.76 42.56 -29.56
C ALA A 355 4.12 42.09 -29.03
N SER A 356 5.14 42.95 -29.17
CA SER A 356 6.43 42.80 -28.49
C SER A 356 6.33 43.38 -27.08
N GLY A 357 6.94 42.72 -26.08
CA GLY A 357 6.93 43.17 -24.68
C GLY A 357 8.30 43.01 -24.03
N ASP A 358 8.87 44.11 -23.54
CA ASP A 358 10.24 44.15 -23.01
C ASP A 358 10.43 43.39 -21.70
N TYR A 359 11.44 42.52 -21.64
CA TYR A 359 11.88 41.90 -20.40
C TYR A 359 12.91 42.80 -19.67
N LYS A 360 12.44 43.75 -18.86
CA LYS A 360 13.32 44.56 -17.99
C LYS A 360 13.83 43.73 -16.81
N GLY A 361 15.16 43.59 -16.72
CA GLY A 361 15.81 42.93 -15.59
C GLY A 361 15.66 43.73 -14.29
N GLY A 362 15.11 43.09 -13.25
CA GLY A 362 15.15 43.58 -11.87
C GLY A 362 16.43 43.16 -11.17
N LYS A 363 16.98 44.04 -10.32
CA LYS A 363 18.06 43.66 -9.41
C LYS A 363 17.58 42.65 -8.37
N MET A 364 18.48 41.77 -7.93
CA MET A 364 18.49 41.31 -6.55
C MET A 364 19.47 42.19 -5.76
N ASP A 365 18.95 43.10 -4.94
CA ASP A 365 19.77 43.74 -3.91
C ASP A 365 19.97 42.74 -2.74
N LYS A 366 21.15 42.78 -2.10
CA LYS A 366 21.48 41.90 -0.98
C LYS A 366 20.95 42.50 0.32
N GLU A 367 20.19 41.74 1.09
CA GLU A 367 19.89 42.08 2.48
C GLU A 367 20.43 41.00 3.42
N SER A 368 21.07 41.44 4.50
CA SER A 368 21.83 40.60 5.43
C SER A 368 21.13 40.54 6.79
N ALA A 369 20.78 39.33 7.23
CA ALA A 369 20.25 39.08 8.57
C ALA A 369 21.25 38.25 9.40
N SER A 370 21.94 38.90 10.31
CA SER A 370 22.65 38.25 11.42
C SER A 370 21.66 37.89 12.52
N SER A 371 21.82 36.72 13.15
CA SER A 371 20.99 36.31 14.30
C SER A 371 21.82 35.47 15.26
N ASP A 372 22.57 36.14 16.14
CA ASP A 372 23.15 35.49 17.31
C ASP A 372 22.04 34.95 18.23
N GLY A 373 22.24 33.74 18.77
CA GLY A 373 21.31 33.07 19.68
C GLY A 373 22.10 32.20 20.67
N PRO A 374 21.73 32.15 21.97
CA PRO A 374 22.69 31.86 23.03
C PRO A 374 22.92 30.38 23.30
N THR A 375 24.15 30.06 23.70
CA THR A 375 24.47 28.89 24.53
C THR A 375 23.75 28.98 25.87
N MET A 376 23.12 27.89 26.30
CA MET A 376 22.81 27.65 27.72
C MET A 376 23.79 26.63 28.32
N VAL A 377 23.85 26.63 29.65
CA VAL A 377 24.78 25.88 30.52
C VAL A 377 24.27 24.47 30.79
#